data_AF-A0A1Y3B4Q3-F1
#
_entry.id   AF-A0A1Y3B4Q3-F1
#
_cell.length_a   1.000
_cell.length_b   1.000
_cell.length_c   1.000
_cell.angle_alpha   90.00
_cell.angle_beta   90.00
_cell.angle_gamma   90.00
#
_symmetry.space_group_name_H-M   'P 1'
#
loop_
_entity.id
_entity.type
_entity.pdbx_description
1 polymer ?
#
loop_
_entity_poly.entity_id
_entity_poly.type
_entity_poly.pdbx_seq_one_letter_code
_entity_poly.pdbx_strand_id
1 'polypeptide(L)'
;MLLFIICLLFFNGIIISCNEEFHSQSQKSFFSFDDNTLYRINWLDSNDLQNNNETLKAEELILANENQQKYRCVIPNVHAEDKLNANATKNDDLNPYQLLKPLFTKKICSYRSENYWKYEICHGKYIRQFHEDPGIKGSIQEYYLGTFDMDDYGNYEKLYEQRDLTSKLPVINVEDMQLPYIDVNMTGGTLCDLSNKKRFTRVLYVCNEAGKHELYSIRETTTCEYEVI
;
A
#
# COMPACT_ATOMS: atom_id res chain seq x y z
N MET A 1 -28.61 1.83 28.78
CA MET A 1 -29.03 0.59 28.09
C MET A 1 -28.91 0.86 26.60
N LEU A 2 -27.67 0.79 26.09
CA LEU A 2 -27.26 -0.15 25.05
C LEU A 2 -28.05 0.01 23.74
N LEU A 3 -27.46 0.65 22.74
CA LEU A 3 -26.90 0.01 21.53
C LEU A 3 -26.77 1.03 20.40
N PHE A 4 -25.76 0.79 19.54
CA PHE A 4 -25.42 1.49 18.29
C PHE A 4 -24.69 2.83 18.52
N ILE A 5 -23.45 3.07 18.06
CA ILE A 5 -22.76 2.58 16.88
C ILE A 5 -21.26 2.50 17.19
N ILE A 6 -20.72 1.28 17.17
CA ILE A 6 -19.29 1.04 16.93
C ILE A 6 -19.12 1.10 15.41
N CYS A 7 -18.50 2.15 14.92
CA CYS A 7 -17.84 2.15 13.61
C CYS A 7 -16.69 3.17 13.64
N LEU A 8 -15.68 2.82 14.44
CA LEU A 8 -14.32 3.28 14.21
C LEU A 8 -13.85 2.62 12.92
N LEU A 9 -14.12 3.26 11.79
CA LEU A 9 -13.35 3.06 10.56
C LEU A 9 -12.39 4.25 10.47
N PHE A 10 -11.13 3.97 10.81
CA PHE A 10 -10.01 4.85 10.53
C PHE A 10 -9.89 4.96 9.01
N PHE A 11 -10.49 6.01 8.44
CA PHE A 11 -10.12 6.50 7.13
C PHE A 11 -8.96 7.48 7.36
N ASN A 12 -7.74 7.07 7.04
CA ASN A 12 -6.58 7.96 6.93
C ASN A 12 -6.70 8.82 5.66
N GLY A 13 -7.76 9.64 5.58
CA GLY A 13 -7.95 10.66 4.56
C GLY A 13 -7.83 12.05 5.19
N ILE A 14 -7.33 13.02 4.44
CA ILE A 14 -7.15 14.39 4.94
C ILE A 14 -8.52 14.99 5.23
N ILE A 15 -8.73 15.49 6.44
CA ILE A 15 -10.01 16.03 6.85
C ILE A 15 -10.14 17.48 6.39
N ILE A 16 -11.11 17.75 5.52
CA ILE A 16 -11.55 19.11 5.18
C ILE A 16 -12.67 19.49 6.13
N SER A 17 -12.49 20.56 6.90
CA SER A 17 -13.51 21.04 7.83
C SER A 17 -14.36 22.14 7.20
N CYS A 18 -15.67 21.95 7.07
CA CYS A 18 -16.59 22.95 6.50
C CYS A 18 -17.69 23.35 7.50
N ASN A 19 -18.08 24.63 7.52
CA ASN A 19 -19.19 25.16 8.32
C ASN A 19 -20.03 26.18 7.52
N GLU A 20 -21.31 26.33 7.87
CA GLU A 20 -22.25 27.28 7.27
C GLU A 20 -21.95 28.71 7.74
N GLU A 21 -21.83 29.65 6.80
CA GLU A 21 -21.42 31.03 7.10
C GLU A 21 -22.46 32.08 6.67
N PHE A 22 -22.83 32.97 7.61
CA PHE A 22 -23.69 34.14 7.37
C PHE A 22 -22.83 35.41 7.16
N HIS A 23 -22.52 35.75 5.89
CA HIS A 23 -21.89 37.01 5.40
C HIS A 23 -20.48 37.37 5.95
N SER A 24 -19.49 37.95 5.24
CA SER A 24 -19.30 38.41 3.86
C SER A 24 -17.79 38.61 3.60
N GLN A 25 -17.26 38.12 2.46
CA GLN A 25 -16.39 38.81 1.48
C GLN A 25 -15.75 37.76 0.56
N SER A 26 -15.78 38.00 -0.74
CA SER A 26 -15.27 37.06 -1.74
C SER A 26 -13.79 37.30 -2.01
N GLN A 27 -12.94 36.37 -1.59
CA GLN A 27 -11.63 36.17 -2.22
C GLN A 27 -11.70 34.89 -3.05
N LYS A 28 -11.46 35.03 -4.35
CA LYS A 28 -11.31 33.90 -5.27
C LYS A 28 -9.90 33.35 -5.08
N SER A 29 -9.75 32.32 -4.25
CA SER A 29 -8.56 31.47 -4.26
C SER A 29 -8.66 30.51 -5.45
N PHE A 30 -7.60 30.46 -6.26
CA PHE A 30 -7.47 29.50 -7.36
C PHE A 30 -6.75 28.26 -6.81
N PHE A 31 -7.50 27.19 -6.59
CA PHE A 31 -6.99 25.93 -6.08
C PHE A 31 -6.67 24.96 -7.22
N SER A 32 -5.58 24.21 -7.08
CA SER A 32 -5.23 23.08 -7.95
C SER A 32 -5.57 21.79 -7.21
N PHE A 33 -6.72 21.19 -7.54
CA PHE A 33 -7.04 19.83 -7.09
C PHE A 33 -6.15 18.84 -7.85
N ASP A 34 -5.51 17.92 -7.13
CA ASP A 34 -4.90 16.73 -7.72
C ASP A 34 -5.81 15.54 -7.42
N ASP A 35 -6.20 14.79 -8.47
CA ASP A 35 -7.09 13.64 -8.38
C ASP A 35 -6.45 12.45 -7.61
N ASN A 36 -5.15 12.52 -7.31
CA ASN A 36 -4.45 11.50 -6.52
C ASN A 36 -4.62 11.64 -5.01
N THR A 37 -5.19 12.74 -4.50
CA THR A 37 -5.32 12.97 -3.06
C THR A 37 -6.75 12.80 -2.59
N LEU A 38 -6.97 11.84 -1.68
CA LEU A 38 -8.29 11.58 -1.09
C LEU A 38 -8.52 12.48 0.12
N TYR A 39 -9.59 13.27 0.06
CA TYR A 39 -10.05 14.11 1.16
C TYR A 39 -11.36 13.59 1.74
N ARG A 40 -11.49 13.69 3.06
CA ARG A 40 -12.74 13.44 3.78
C ARG A 40 -13.34 14.77 4.23
N ILE A 41 -14.58 15.04 3.84
CA ILE A 41 -15.31 16.21 4.32
C ILE A 41 -15.83 15.94 5.73
N ASN A 42 -15.51 16.84 6.65
CA ASN A 42 -16.04 16.90 8.00
C ASN A 42 -16.84 18.19 8.16
N TRP A 43 -18.11 18.05 8.55
CA TRP A 43 -18.99 19.18 8.81
C TRP A 43 -18.88 19.55 10.27
N LEU A 44 -18.52 20.80 10.56
CA LEU A 44 -18.39 21.32 11.92
C LEU A 44 -19.60 22.20 12.26
N ASP A 45 -20.13 22.06 13.47
CA ASP A 45 -21.10 23.00 14.02
C ASP A 45 -20.40 24.27 14.51
N SER A 46 -21.13 25.39 14.56
CA SER A 46 -20.63 26.74 14.89
C SER A 46 -19.90 26.89 16.22
N ASN A 47 -19.93 25.89 17.11
CA ASN A 47 -19.26 25.93 18.42
C ASN A 47 -17.89 25.23 18.44
N ASP A 48 -17.50 24.47 17.42
CA ASP A 48 -16.31 23.59 17.48
C ASP A 48 -15.02 24.22 16.93
N LEU A 49 -15.08 25.41 16.33
CA LEU A 49 -13.91 26.10 15.76
C LEU A 49 -13.14 27.00 16.73
N GLN A 50 -13.59 27.17 17.98
CA GLN A 50 -12.95 28.10 18.93
C GLN A 50 -11.76 27.53 19.71
N ASN A 51 -11.48 26.23 19.65
CA ASN A 51 -10.47 25.61 20.52
C ASN A 51 -9.18 25.15 19.83
N ASN A 52 -9.06 25.25 18.50
CA ASN A 52 -7.85 24.84 17.79
C ASN A 52 -7.19 26.04 17.11
N ASN A 53 -6.72 27.00 17.93
CA ASN A 53 -5.72 27.99 17.51
C ASN A 53 -4.31 27.35 17.49
N GLU A 54 -4.18 26.19 16.85
CA GLU A 54 -2.87 25.65 16.51
C GLU A 54 -2.59 26.00 15.06
N THR A 55 -1.52 26.79 14.94
CA THR A 55 -0.98 27.47 13.76
C THR A 55 -0.56 26.51 12.65
N LEU A 56 -1.51 25.77 12.07
CA LEU A 56 -1.32 25.09 10.80
C LEU A 56 -1.66 26.09 9.71
N LYS A 57 -0.75 26.30 8.75
CA LYS A 57 -1.01 27.12 7.56
C LYS A 57 -2.10 26.43 6.74
N ALA A 58 -3.36 26.63 7.09
CA ALA A 58 -4.50 26.09 6.39
C ALA A 58 -5.01 27.11 5.36
N GLU A 59 -5.36 26.64 4.19
CA GLU A 59 -5.94 27.48 3.14
C GLU A 59 -7.47 27.47 3.28
N GLU A 60 -8.08 28.66 3.22
CA GLU A 60 -9.53 28.83 3.34
C GLU A 60 -10.19 28.89 1.97
N LEU A 61 -11.27 28.15 1.79
CA LEU A 61 -12.10 28.14 0.59
C LEU A 61 -13.56 28.41 0.95
N ILE A 62 -14.20 29.29 0.19
CA ILE A 62 -15.65 29.54 0.32
C ILE A 62 -16.37 28.85 -0.84
N LEU A 63 -17.15 27.84 -0.51
CA LEU A 63 -18.01 27.12 -1.46
C LEU A 63 -19.44 27.63 -1.37
N ALA A 64 -20.20 27.53 -2.46
CA ALA A 64 -21.63 27.84 -2.45
C ALA A 64 -22.41 26.72 -3.12
N ASN A 65 -23.54 26.34 -2.54
CA ASN A 65 -24.47 25.39 -3.17
C ASN A 65 -25.39 26.08 -4.20
N GLU A 66 -26.25 25.30 -4.85
CA GLU A 66 -27.23 25.81 -5.83
C GLU A 66 -28.18 26.87 -5.25
N ASN A 67 -28.44 26.80 -3.93
CA ASN A 67 -29.27 27.76 -3.19
C ASN A 67 -28.48 28.99 -2.70
N GLN A 68 -27.23 29.16 -3.14
CA GLN A 68 -26.33 30.23 -2.70
C GLN A 68 -25.99 30.21 -1.20
N GLN A 69 -26.25 29.12 -0.48
CA GLN A 69 -25.75 28.93 0.88
C GLN A 69 -24.24 28.77 0.81
N LYS A 70 -23.53 29.55 1.63
CA LYS A 70 -22.08 29.62 1.62
C LYS A 70 -21.51 28.76 2.74
N TYR A 71 -20.49 28.00 2.40
CA TYR A 71 -19.74 27.17 3.32
C TYR A 71 -18.30 27.66 3.37
N ARG A 72 -17.80 27.92 4.57
CA ARG A 72 -16.37 28.16 4.82
C ARG A 72 -15.73 26.80 5.06
N CYS A 73 -14.79 26.43 4.20
CA CYS A 73 -14.00 25.21 4.31
C CYS A 73 -12.54 25.55 4.61
N VAL A 74 -11.97 24.89 5.61
CA VAL A 74 -10.56 24.98 5.98
C VAL A 74 -9.89 23.71 5.50
N ILE A 75 -8.95 23.86 4.57
CA ILE A 75 -8.19 22.75 4.00
C ILE A 75 -6.80 22.77 4.64
N PRO A 76 -6.41 21.72 5.37
CA PRO A 76 -5.05 21.60 5.90
C PRO A 76 -4.05 21.58 4.74
N ASN A 77 -2.99 22.40 4.82
CA ASN A 77 -1.90 22.28 3.87
C ASN A 77 -1.07 21.05 4.21
N VAL A 78 -1.30 19.99 3.45
CA VAL A 78 -0.63 18.68 3.61
C VAL A 78 0.90 18.82 3.49
N HIS A 79 1.41 19.80 2.73
CA HIS A 79 2.85 20.07 2.62
C HIS A 79 3.45 20.81 3.84
N ALA A 80 2.62 21.28 4.77
CA ALA A 80 3.04 21.92 6.01
C ALA A 80 3.05 20.95 7.20
N GLU A 81 2.22 19.91 7.18
CA GLU A 81 2.16 18.89 8.25
C GLU A 81 3.39 17.97 8.27
N ASP A 82 4.05 17.78 7.11
CA ASP A 82 5.36 17.10 7.02
C ASP A 82 6.45 17.79 7.85
N LYS A 83 6.26 19.04 8.28
CA LYS A 83 7.27 19.81 9.03
C LYS A 83 7.02 19.96 10.52
N LEU A 84 5.83 19.61 11.03
CA LEU A 84 5.46 19.87 12.44
C LEU A 84 5.21 18.60 13.26
N ASN A 85 4.99 17.44 12.63
CA ASN A 85 5.00 16.13 13.30
C ASN A 85 6.39 15.47 13.27
N ALA A 86 7.45 16.26 13.39
CA ALA A 86 8.82 15.78 13.59
C ALA A 86 9.08 15.29 15.04
N ASN A 87 8.06 14.76 15.72
CA ASN A 87 8.28 13.77 16.77
C ASN A 87 8.34 12.41 16.09
N ALA A 88 9.41 12.24 15.31
CA ALA A 88 9.76 11.06 14.55
C ALA A 88 9.58 9.80 15.40
N THR A 89 8.49 9.07 15.15
CA THR A 89 8.53 7.63 15.31
C THR A 89 9.66 7.14 14.40
N LYS A 90 10.67 6.47 14.97
CA LYS A 90 11.87 5.91 14.31
C LYS A 90 11.62 5.04 13.06
N ASN A 91 10.37 4.88 12.63
CA ASN A 91 9.97 4.07 11.49
C ASN A 91 9.89 4.87 10.18
N ASP A 92 9.79 6.20 10.21
CA ASP A 92 9.72 7.01 8.96
C ASP A 92 11.07 7.06 8.22
N ASP A 93 12.17 6.75 8.91
CA ASP A 93 13.52 6.71 8.33
C ASP A 93 13.94 5.30 7.84
N LEU A 94 13.10 4.27 8.05
CA LEU A 94 13.47 2.90 7.69
C LEU A 94 13.17 2.62 6.21
N ASN A 95 14.17 2.10 5.53
CA ASN A 95 14.03 1.59 4.17
C ASN A 95 12.93 0.49 4.13
N PRO A 96 12.03 0.46 3.13
CA PRO A 96 11.04 -0.61 2.97
C PRO A 96 11.61 -2.03 3.06
N TYR A 97 12.81 -2.28 2.54
CA TYR A 97 13.48 -3.57 2.69
C TYR A 97 13.91 -3.84 4.15
N GLN A 98 14.30 -2.83 4.92
CA GLN A 98 14.56 -2.99 6.35
C GLN A 98 13.27 -3.31 7.13
N LEU A 99 12.15 -2.68 6.75
CA LEU A 99 10.83 -2.98 7.33
C LEU A 99 10.39 -4.42 7.06
N LEU A 100 10.67 -4.96 5.87
CA LEU A 100 10.34 -6.34 5.51
C LEU A 100 11.31 -7.38 6.07
N LYS A 101 12.50 -7.00 6.53
CA LYS A 101 13.53 -7.93 7.02
C LYS A 101 13.04 -8.98 8.04
N PRO A 102 12.13 -8.66 8.99
CA PRO A 102 11.57 -9.66 9.90
C PRO A 102 10.76 -10.75 9.19
N LEU A 103 10.07 -10.43 8.09
CA LEU A 103 9.29 -11.37 7.29
C LEU A 103 10.20 -12.45 6.68
N PHE A 104 11.31 -12.01 6.08
CA PHE A 104 12.33 -12.87 5.46
C PHE A 104 13.11 -13.68 6.49
N THR A 105 13.48 -13.06 7.62
CA THR A 105 14.23 -13.73 8.69
C THR A 105 13.41 -14.82 9.37
N LYS A 106 12.12 -14.56 9.63
CA LYS A 106 11.20 -15.54 10.22
C LYS A 106 10.77 -16.62 9.24
N LYS A 107 11.03 -16.44 7.94
CA LYS A 107 10.63 -17.36 6.86
C LYS A 107 9.15 -17.71 6.91
N ILE A 108 8.32 -16.68 7.12
CA ILE A 108 6.87 -16.84 7.14
C ILE A 108 6.43 -17.29 5.75
N CYS A 109 5.47 -18.22 5.70
CA CYS A 109 4.94 -18.73 4.45
C CYS A 109 3.47 -18.34 4.27
N SER A 110 3.12 -17.93 3.06
CA SER A 110 1.75 -17.63 2.62
C SER A 110 1.34 -18.58 1.51
N TYR A 111 0.04 -18.87 1.45
CA TYR A 111 -0.51 -19.89 0.56
C TYR A 111 -1.64 -19.31 -0.28
N ARG A 112 -1.78 -19.83 -1.50
CA ARG A 112 -2.91 -19.53 -2.38
C ARG A 112 -3.26 -20.75 -3.21
N SER A 113 -4.54 -21.04 -3.36
CA SER A 113 -5.01 -22.09 -4.26
C SER A 113 -5.65 -21.44 -5.47
N GLU A 114 -5.18 -21.76 -6.67
CA GLU A 114 -5.83 -21.33 -7.92
C GLU A 114 -6.04 -22.52 -8.85
N ASN A 115 -7.30 -22.83 -9.12
CA ASN A 115 -7.72 -23.91 -10.01
C ASN A 115 -7.08 -25.26 -9.61
N TYR A 116 -6.20 -25.78 -10.46
CA TYR A 116 -5.50 -27.05 -10.26
C TYR A 116 -4.31 -26.93 -9.29
N TRP A 117 -3.66 -25.77 -9.19
CA TRP A 117 -2.41 -25.62 -8.44
C TRP A 117 -2.61 -24.98 -7.08
N LYS A 118 -1.82 -25.44 -6.10
CA LYS A 118 -1.59 -24.76 -4.83
C LYS A 118 -0.21 -24.10 -4.89
N TYR A 119 -0.13 -22.89 -4.39
CA TYR A 119 1.09 -22.10 -4.34
C TYR A 119 1.45 -21.79 -2.90
N GLU A 120 2.73 -21.89 -2.60
CA GLU A 120 3.34 -21.57 -1.32
C GLU A 120 4.51 -20.63 -1.59
N ILE A 121 4.49 -19.46 -0.96
CA ILE A 121 5.62 -18.55 -0.90
C ILE A 121 6.14 -18.52 0.53
N CYS A 122 7.36 -19.00 0.74
CA CYS A 122 8.09 -18.82 1.99
C CYS A 122 9.07 -17.67 1.82
N HIS A 123 8.75 -16.51 2.40
CA HIS A 123 9.54 -15.29 2.26
C HIS A 123 10.99 -15.54 2.71
N GLY A 124 11.95 -15.19 1.87
CA GLY A 124 13.37 -15.43 2.16
C GLY A 124 13.85 -16.88 1.95
N LYS A 125 13.07 -17.73 1.28
CA LYS A 125 13.46 -19.12 1.02
C LYS A 125 13.13 -19.59 -0.40
N TYR A 126 11.85 -19.71 -0.73
CA TYR A 126 11.42 -20.21 -2.03
C TYR A 126 9.97 -19.87 -2.34
N ILE A 127 9.61 -20.06 -3.62
CA ILE A 127 8.23 -20.17 -4.09
C ILE A 127 8.06 -21.55 -4.71
N ARG A 128 6.97 -22.22 -4.36
CA ARG A 128 6.65 -23.58 -4.79
C ARG A 128 5.22 -23.62 -5.29
N GLN A 129 5.01 -24.26 -6.44
CA GLN A 129 3.70 -24.75 -6.84
C GLN A 129 3.62 -26.24 -6.61
N PHE A 130 2.47 -26.74 -6.17
CA PHE A 130 2.24 -28.15 -6.00
C PHE A 130 0.77 -28.53 -6.23
N HIS A 131 0.56 -29.75 -6.69
CA HIS A 131 -0.75 -30.37 -6.78
C HIS A 131 -0.71 -31.72 -6.07
N GLU A 132 -1.74 -32.00 -5.30
CA GLU A 132 -1.92 -33.29 -4.61
C GLU A 132 -3.17 -33.95 -5.18
N ASP A 133 -3.00 -35.13 -5.76
CA ASP A 133 -4.11 -35.90 -6.30
C ASP A 133 -4.88 -36.60 -5.15
N PRO A 134 -6.16 -36.26 -4.91
CA PRO A 134 -6.92 -36.86 -3.82
C PRO A 134 -7.16 -38.37 -4.00
N GLY A 135 -7.04 -38.91 -5.21
CA GLY A 135 -7.23 -40.32 -5.52
C GLY A 135 -5.99 -41.21 -5.24
N ILE A 136 -4.81 -40.60 -5.14
CA ILE A 136 -3.54 -41.34 -4.99
C ILE A 136 -2.78 -40.77 -3.79
N LYS A 137 -2.85 -41.47 -2.65
CA LYS A 137 -2.13 -41.08 -1.42
C LYS A 137 -0.64 -40.89 -1.71
N GLY A 138 -0.15 -39.67 -1.48
CA GLY A 138 1.26 -39.30 -1.62
C GLY A 138 1.70 -38.91 -3.03
N SER A 139 0.79 -38.83 -4.00
CA SER A 139 1.10 -38.29 -5.33
C SER A 139 1.13 -36.76 -5.28
N ILE A 140 2.31 -36.19 -5.02
CA ILE A 140 2.55 -34.75 -5.03
C ILE A 140 3.37 -34.41 -6.26
N GLN A 141 2.80 -33.63 -7.16
CA GLN A 141 3.55 -32.99 -8.24
C GLN A 141 3.98 -31.61 -7.78
N GLU A 142 5.29 -31.34 -7.71
CA GLU A 142 5.83 -30.06 -7.23
C GLU A 142 6.87 -29.45 -8.17
N TYR A 143 6.85 -28.12 -8.25
CA TYR A 143 7.86 -27.33 -8.96
C TYR A 143 8.21 -26.08 -8.13
N TYR A 144 9.50 -25.78 -8.03
CA TYR A 144 9.98 -24.54 -7.45
C TYR A 144 9.97 -23.46 -8.53
N LEU A 145 9.32 -22.34 -8.24
CA LEU A 145 9.21 -21.20 -9.16
C LEU A 145 10.35 -20.19 -8.96
N GLY A 146 11.01 -20.29 -7.82
CA GLY A 146 12.21 -19.53 -7.49
C GLY A 146 12.72 -19.93 -6.12
N THR A 147 14.00 -19.65 -5.89
CA THR A 147 14.67 -19.75 -4.59
C THR A 147 15.27 -18.39 -4.25
N PHE A 148 15.48 -18.15 -2.97
CA PHE A 148 16.01 -16.90 -2.48
C PHE A 148 17.11 -17.13 -1.46
N ASP A 149 18.21 -16.41 -1.61
CA ASP A 149 19.29 -16.38 -0.64
C ASP A 149 19.20 -15.10 0.20
N MET A 150 19.35 -15.22 1.52
CA MET A 150 19.37 -14.07 2.41
C MET A 150 20.59 -13.18 2.19
N ASP A 151 21.67 -13.72 1.62
CA ASP A 151 22.84 -12.93 1.25
C ASP A 151 22.50 -11.90 0.16
N ASP A 152 21.56 -12.21 -0.73
CA ASP A 152 21.07 -11.29 -1.76
C ASP A 152 20.21 -10.16 -1.17
N TYR A 153 19.57 -10.39 -0.02
CA TYR A 153 18.67 -9.41 0.61
C TYR A 153 19.37 -8.10 0.96
N GLY A 154 20.63 -8.20 1.43
CA GLY A 154 21.42 -7.01 1.76
C GLY A 154 21.74 -6.13 0.55
N ASN A 155 21.71 -6.69 -0.66
CA ASN A 155 21.89 -5.89 -1.88
C ASN A 155 20.65 -5.06 -2.20
N TYR A 156 19.44 -5.58 -1.96
CA TYR A 156 18.20 -4.80 -2.12
C TYR A 156 18.14 -3.61 -1.15
N GLU A 157 18.53 -3.81 0.12
CA GLU A 157 18.62 -2.72 1.10
C GLU A 157 19.53 -1.59 0.57
N LYS A 158 20.75 -1.93 0.13
CA LYS A 158 21.74 -0.95 -0.38
C LYS A 158 21.31 -0.26 -1.68
N LEU A 159 20.76 -1.02 -2.64
CA LEU A 159 20.32 -0.48 -3.92
C LEU A 159 19.18 0.53 -3.73
N TYR A 160 18.27 0.26 -2.80
CA TYR A 160 17.20 1.19 -2.47
C TYR A 160 17.74 2.47 -1.80
N GLU A 161 18.71 2.37 -0.91
CA GLU A 161 19.34 3.56 -0.29
C GLU A 161 20.08 4.45 -1.29
N GLN A 162 20.61 3.87 -2.36
CA GLN A 162 21.33 4.59 -3.42
C GLN A 162 20.41 5.15 -4.51
N ARG A 163 19.10 4.90 -4.43
CA ARG A 163 18.15 5.34 -5.44
C ARG A 163 18.03 6.86 -5.45
N ASP A 164 17.67 7.40 -6.62
CA ASP A 164 17.31 8.80 -6.73
C ASP A 164 15.96 9.06 -6.03
N LEU A 165 15.96 9.85 -4.95
CA LEU A 165 14.75 10.20 -4.20
C LEU A 165 13.75 11.02 -5.02
N THR A 166 14.19 11.64 -6.12
CA THR A 166 13.31 12.36 -7.06
C THR A 166 12.62 11.43 -8.05
N SER A 167 13.08 10.17 -8.16
CA SER A 167 12.46 9.17 -9.03
C SER A 167 11.12 8.71 -8.46
N LYS A 168 10.12 8.58 -9.33
CA LYS A 168 8.81 8.06 -8.94
C LYS A 168 8.93 6.58 -8.58
N LEU A 169 8.30 6.21 -7.47
CA LEU A 169 8.13 4.81 -7.09
C LEU A 169 7.33 4.05 -8.15
N PRO A 170 7.68 2.79 -8.45
CA PRO A 170 6.86 1.97 -9.32
C PRO A 170 5.53 1.65 -8.60
N VAL A 171 4.45 1.65 -9.37
CA VAL A 171 3.08 1.42 -8.88
C VAL A 171 2.45 0.23 -9.59
N ILE A 172 1.55 -0.47 -8.90
CA ILE A 172 0.75 -1.57 -9.44
C ILE A 172 -0.71 -1.41 -9.02
N ASN A 173 -1.62 -1.83 -9.89
CA ASN A 173 -3.05 -1.84 -9.61
C ASN A 173 -3.42 -3.09 -8.81
N VAL A 174 -3.93 -2.88 -7.59
CA VAL A 174 -4.47 -3.92 -6.70
C VAL A 174 -5.84 -3.44 -6.24
N GLU A 175 -6.90 -4.20 -6.53
CA GLU A 175 -8.29 -3.85 -6.16
C GLU A 175 -8.69 -2.43 -6.60
N ASP A 176 -8.38 -2.08 -7.85
CA ASP A 176 -8.65 -0.75 -8.45
C ASP A 176 -7.92 0.44 -7.79
N MET A 177 -6.94 0.16 -6.92
CA MET A 177 -6.07 1.17 -6.31
C MET A 177 -4.65 1.08 -6.89
N GLN A 178 -4.04 2.23 -7.20
CA GLN A 178 -2.63 2.33 -7.56
C GLN A 178 -1.78 2.36 -6.30
N LEU A 179 -1.10 1.25 -5.99
CA LEU A 179 -0.28 1.13 -4.80
C LEU A 179 1.21 1.04 -5.18
N PRO A 180 2.10 1.74 -4.45
CA PRO A 180 3.53 1.59 -4.63
C PRO A 180 3.98 0.20 -4.19
N TYR A 181 4.98 -0.35 -4.87
CA TYR A 181 5.56 -1.65 -4.54
C TYR A 181 7.08 -1.60 -4.49
N ILE A 182 7.66 -2.58 -3.80
CA ILE A 182 9.06 -2.95 -3.95
C ILE A 182 9.13 -4.40 -4.41
N ASP A 183 10.15 -4.74 -5.19
CA ASP A 183 10.28 -6.08 -5.76
C ASP A 183 11.48 -6.84 -5.23
N VAL A 184 11.33 -8.16 -5.20
CA VAL A 184 12.38 -9.13 -4.91
C VAL A 184 12.32 -10.24 -5.96
N ASN A 185 13.44 -10.48 -6.59
CA ASN A 185 13.62 -11.50 -7.60
C ASN A 185 14.05 -12.83 -6.95
N MET A 186 13.25 -13.87 -7.14
CA MET A 186 13.54 -15.25 -6.71
C MET A 186 13.92 -16.08 -7.93
N THR A 187 15.16 -16.56 -7.97
CA THR A 187 15.75 -17.22 -9.15
C THR A 187 16.10 -18.68 -8.84
N GLY A 188 16.51 -19.44 -9.85
CA GLY A 188 17.07 -20.78 -9.60
C GLY A 188 16.04 -21.87 -9.30
N GLY A 189 14.78 -21.68 -9.69
CA GLY A 189 13.73 -22.68 -9.56
C GLY A 189 13.95 -23.95 -10.41
N THR A 190 12.96 -24.83 -10.41
CA THR A 190 12.98 -26.08 -11.17
C THR A 190 13.15 -25.80 -12.67
N LEU A 191 13.94 -26.64 -13.35
CA LEU A 191 14.17 -26.53 -14.79
C LEU A 191 12.84 -26.62 -15.56
N CYS A 192 12.62 -25.67 -16.46
CA CYS A 192 11.46 -25.61 -17.32
C CYS A 192 11.65 -26.49 -18.55
N ASP A 193 10.72 -27.42 -18.78
CA ASP A 193 10.81 -28.34 -19.92
C ASP A 193 10.63 -27.63 -21.28
N LEU A 194 9.88 -26.52 -21.29
CA LEU A 194 9.55 -25.77 -22.51
C LEU A 194 10.64 -24.76 -22.91
N SER A 195 11.19 -24.02 -21.94
CA SER A 195 12.19 -22.98 -22.20
C SER A 195 13.63 -23.44 -21.97
N ASN A 196 13.81 -24.60 -21.33
CA ASN A 196 15.10 -25.12 -20.85
C ASN A 196 15.86 -24.13 -19.93
N LYS A 197 15.12 -23.20 -19.30
CA LYS A 197 15.64 -22.26 -18.29
C LYS A 197 15.10 -22.63 -16.92
N LYS A 198 15.81 -22.27 -15.86
CA LYS A 198 15.27 -22.39 -14.50
C LYS A 198 14.12 -21.40 -14.34
N ARG A 199 13.04 -21.86 -13.70
CA ARG A 199 11.91 -20.99 -13.36
C ARG A 199 12.36 -19.80 -12.51
N PHE A 200 11.69 -18.68 -12.72
CA PHE A 200 11.99 -17.40 -12.11
C PHE A 200 10.69 -16.74 -11.63
N THR A 201 10.73 -16.06 -10.48
CA THR A 201 9.58 -15.30 -9.98
C THR A 201 9.99 -13.92 -9.51
N ARG A 202 9.26 -12.90 -9.96
CA ARG A 202 9.32 -11.55 -9.41
C ARG A 202 8.21 -11.38 -8.38
N VAL A 203 8.60 -11.11 -7.13
CA VAL A 203 7.67 -10.91 -6.00
C VAL A 203 7.54 -9.42 -5.73
N LEU A 204 6.32 -8.90 -5.77
CA LEU A 204 5.98 -7.51 -5.57
C LEU A 204 5.34 -7.36 -4.19
N TYR A 205 6.07 -6.73 -3.26
CA TYR A 205 5.54 -6.43 -1.94
C TYR A 205 4.80 -5.10 -1.98
N VAL A 206 3.51 -5.16 -1.67
CA VAL A 206 2.60 -4.01 -1.66
C VAL A 206 2.07 -3.80 -0.24
N CYS A 207 2.01 -2.54 0.21
CA CYS A 207 1.35 -2.19 1.46
C CYS A 207 -0.15 -1.99 1.21
N ASN A 208 -0.99 -2.87 1.77
CA ASN A 208 -2.43 -2.74 1.78
C ASN A 208 -2.93 -2.97 3.22
N GLU A 209 -3.64 -2.01 3.79
CA GLU A 209 -4.16 -2.09 5.17
C GLU A 209 -5.15 -3.26 5.37
N ALA A 210 -5.89 -3.63 4.32
CA ALA A 210 -6.75 -4.81 4.34
C ALA A 210 -5.99 -6.13 4.12
N GLY A 211 -4.75 -6.05 3.61
CA GLY A 211 -3.92 -7.19 3.24
C GLY A 211 -3.39 -7.92 4.47
N LYS A 212 -3.87 -9.14 4.73
CA LYS A 212 -3.48 -9.96 5.90
C LYS A 212 -2.18 -10.75 5.69
N HIS A 213 -1.17 -10.13 5.07
CA HIS A 213 0.06 -10.79 4.60
C HIS A 213 -0.21 -12.00 3.70
N GLU A 214 -1.28 -11.94 2.92
CA GLU A 214 -1.69 -13.02 2.02
C GLU A 214 -1.02 -12.90 0.66
N LEU A 215 -0.93 -14.04 -0.02
CA LEU A 215 -0.55 -14.10 -1.44
C LEU A 215 -1.75 -13.62 -2.26
N TYR A 216 -1.73 -12.36 -2.73
CA TYR A 216 -2.84 -11.70 -3.39
C TYR A 216 -3.05 -12.18 -4.81
N SER A 217 -1.97 -12.37 -5.58
CA SER A 217 -2.07 -12.93 -6.92
C SER A 217 -0.80 -13.64 -7.35
N ILE A 218 -0.95 -14.61 -8.23
CA ILE A 218 0.16 -15.24 -8.92
C ILE A 218 -0.22 -15.44 -10.38
N ARG A 219 0.66 -15.01 -11.29
CA ARG A 219 0.45 -15.16 -12.73
C ARG A 219 1.73 -15.52 -13.44
N GLU A 220 1.62 -16.38 -14.44
CA GLU A 220 2.69 -16.68 -15.38
C GLU A 220 2.68 -15.59 -16.46
N THR A 221 3.67 -14.69 -16.42
CA THR A 221 3.74 -13.55 -17.35
C THR A 221 4.34 -13.98 -18.69
N THR A 222 5.33 -14.86 -18.64
CA THR A 222 5.87 -15.58 -19.79
C THR A 222 6.16 -17.02 -19.38
N THR A 223 6.42 -17.92 -20.34
CA THR A 223 6.64 -19.34 -20.03
C THR A 223 7.75 -19.53 -18.99
N CYS A 224 7.38 -20.08 -17.83
CA CYS A 224 8.23 -20.31 -16.68
C CYS A 224 8.78 -19.06 -15.96
N GLU A 225 8.18 -17.89 -16.21
CA GLU A 225 8.42 -16.65 -15.47
C GLU A 225 7.11 -16.18 -14.83
N TYR A 226 7.18 -15.95 -13.52
CA TYR A 226 6.01 -15.66 -12.71
C TYR A 226 6.11 -14.28 -12.08
N GLU A 227 4.96 -13.64 -11.89
CA GLU A 227 4.81 -12.44 -11.09
C GLU A 227 3.84 -12.72 -9.95
N VAL A 228 4.24 -12.31 -8.76
CA VAL A 228 3.52 -12.53 -7.51
C VAL A 228 3.31 -11.20 -6.81
N ILE A 229 2.11 -10.99 -6.25
CA ILE A 229 1.79 -9.89 -5.35
C ILE A 229 1.40 -10.49 -4.00
#